data_AF-A0A7W8B3M1-F1
#
_entry.id   AF-A0A7W8B3M1-F1
#
_cell.length_a   1.000
_cell.length_b   1.000
_cell.length_c   1.000
_cell.angle_alpha   90.00
_cell.angle_beta   90.00
_cell.angle_gamma   90.00
#
_symmetry.space_group_name_H-M   'P 1'
#
loop_
_entity.id
_entity.type
_entity.pdbx_description
1 polymer ?
#
loop_
_entity_poly.entity_id
_entity_poly.type
_entity_poly.pdbx_seq_one_letter_code
_entity_poly.pdbx_strand_id
1 'polypeptide(L)'
;MIDRHYDIADVLSGRRSWRWLRVLIEHLPPESHTMTALRNTLSDEELAEQADKGEPEKGRWSQLEQLTAALVDGVRRVEYVLICANTEKGKQPQPPDPTPRPGAKARAAKPKLNDEQAERLFRIINGGAA
;
A
#
# COMPACT_ATOMS: atom_id res chain seq x y z
N MET A 1 -10.24 25.71 -19.72
CA MET A 1 -9.55 25.45 -18.43
C MET A 1 -9.58 26.77 -17.68
N ILE A 2 -10.22 26.86 -16.52
CA ILE A 2 -10.26 28.12 -15.76
C ILE A 2 -8.92 28.25 -15.05
N ASP A 3 -8.09 29.17 -15.50
CA ASP A 3 -6.79 29.45 -14.89
C ASP A 3 -7.02 30.22 -13.58
N ARG A 4 -7.06 29.50 -12.45
CA ARG A 4 -7.16 30.11 -11.13
C ARG A 4 -5.76 30.22 -10.56
N HIS A 5 -5.20 31.42 -10.65
CA HIS A 5 -4.01 31.76 -9.90
C HIS A 5 -4.37 31.88 -8.42
N TYR A 6 -3.66 31.13 -7.57
CA TYR A 6 -3.74 31.25 -6.12
C TYR A 6 -2.42 31.78 -5.60
N ASP A 7 -2.48 32.77 -4.72
CA ASP A 7 -1.31 33.38 -4.10
C ASP A 7 -1.33 33.10 -2.58
N ILE A 8 -0.15 32.90 -1.99
CA ILE A 8 0.03 32.81 -0.54
C ILE A 8 -0.42 34.12 0.14
N ALA A 9 -0.28 35.26 -0.55
CA ALA A 9 -0.79 36.54 -0.06
C ALA A 9 -2.31 36.55 0.20
N ASP A 10 -3.08 35.67 -0.45
CA ASP A 10 -4.51 35.52 -0.17
C ASP A 10 -4.79 34.95 1.22
N VAL A 11 -3.87 34.15 1.77
CA VAL A 11 -3.97 33.62 3.14
C VAL A 11 -3.65 34.73 4.15
N LEU A 12 -2.63 35.53 3.88
CA LEU A 12 -2.21 36.64 4.74
C LEU A 12 -3.23 37.79 4.75
N SER A 13 -3.91 38.02 3.62
CA SER A 13 -4.97 39.03 3.49
C SER A 13 -6.35 38.55 3.96
N GLY A 14 -6.48 37.30 4.42
CA GLY A 14 -7.73 36.72 4.91
C GLY A 14 -8.73 36.31 3.81
N ARG A 15 -8.40 36.48 2.53
CA ARG A 15 -9.19 35.96 1.38
C ARG A 15 -9.25 34.43 1.37
N ARG A 16 -8.27 33.77 1.96
CA ARG A 16 -8.19 32.31 2.14
C ARG A 16 -7.88 31.99 3.59
N SER A 17 -8.40 30.85 4.05
CA SER A 17 -8.14 30.39 5.42
C SER A 17 -6.80 29.64 5.52
N TRP A 18 -6.17 29.70 6.69
CA TRP A 18 -5.02 28.84 7.04
C TRP A 18 -5.33 27.36 6.87
N ARG A 19 -6.59 26.96 7.12
CA ARG A 19 -7.06 25.59 6.87
C ARG A 19 -6.92 25.19 5.40
N TRP A 20 -7.23 26.09 4.47
CA TRP A 20 -7.05 25.82 3.04
C TRP A 20 -5.58 25.61 2.68
N LEU A 21 -4.69 26.48 3.17
CA LEU A 21 -3.25 26.34 2.93
C LEU A 21 -2.70 25.03 3.52
N ARG A 22 -3.12 24.68 4.74
CA ARG A 22 -2.78 23.42 5.38
C ARG A 22 -3.22 22.22 4.54
N VAL A 23 -4.46 22.21 4.06
CA VAL A 23 -4.97 21.14 3.19
C VAL A 23 -4.14 21.05 1.91
N LEU A 24 -3.77 22.18 1.30
CA LEU A 24 -2.95 22.20 0.09
C LEU A 24 -1.57 21.59 0.35
N ILE A 25 -0.89 22.00 1.44
CA ILE A 25 0.41 21.45 1.83
C ILE A 25 0.31 19.95 2.14
N GLU A 26 -0.67 19.52 2.93
CA GLU A 26 -0.90 18.11 3.26
C GLU A 26 -1.19 17.25 2.02
N HIS A 27 -1.66 17.86 0.93
CA HIS A 27 -2.01 17.18 -0.32
C HIS A 27 -1.05 17.42 -1.47
N LEU A 28 0.10 18.07 -1.22
CA LEU A 28 1.14 18.18 -2.24
C LEU A 28 1.63 16.78 -2.63
N PRO A 29 2.03 16.59 -3.90
CA PRO A 29 2.72 15.38 -4.30
C PRO A 29 3.96 15.17 -3.42
N PRO A 30 4.24 13.92 -3.01
CA PRO A 30 5.45 13.62 -2.24
C PRO A 30 6.71 14.07 -2.98
N GLU A 31 6.75 14.00 -4.30
CA GLU A 31 7.91 14.44 -5.11
C GLU A 31 8.05 15.98 -5.23
N SER A 32 7.17 16.77 -4.60
CA SER A 32 7.25 18.22 -4.70
C SER A 32 8.46 18.79 -3.95
N HIS A 33 9.04 19.87 -4.49
CA HIS A 33 10.15 20.58 -3.84
C HIS A 33 9.85 20.98 -2.40
N THR A 34 8.62 21.41 -2.10
CA THR A 34 8.19 21.78 -0.74
C THR A 34 8.20 20.59 0.20
N MET A 35 7.68 19.42 -0.21
CA MET A 35 7.72 18.21 0.61
C MET A 35 9.14 17.73 0.84
N THR A 36 10.00 17.80 -0.18
CA THR A 36 11.42 17.48 -0.04
C THR A 36 12.15 18.45 0.89
N ALA A 37 11.87 19.75 0.82
CA ALA A 37 12.44 20.73 1.74
C ALA A 37 12.02 20.46 3.20
N LEU A 38 10.75 20.14 3.43
CA LEU A 38 10.25 19.76 4.77
C LEU A 38 10.91 18.47 5.28
N ARG A 39 11.09 17.45 4.43
CA ARG A 39 11.83 16.25 4.84
C ARG A 39 13.29 16.54 5.19
N ASN A 40 13.95 17.41 4.44
CA ASN A 40 15.34 17.79 4.71
C ASN A 40 15.51 18.59 6.01
N THR A 41 14.42 19.09 6.60
CA THR A 41 14.47 19.73 7.93
C THR A 41 14.31 18.75 9.09
N LEU A 42 13.97 17.49 8.81
CA LEU A 42 13.90 16.44 9.84
C LEU A 42 15.31 16.07 10.29
N SER A 43 15.46 15.80 11.59
CA SER A 43 16.70 15.27 12.15
C SER A 43 16.87 13.78 11.83
N ASP A 44 18.11 13.29 11.93
CA ASP A 44 18.42 11.87 11.69
C ASP A 44 17.67 10.92 12.65
N GLU A 45 17.41 11.37 13.88
CA GLU A 45 16.65 10.62 14.88
C GLU A 45 15.16 10.50 14.50
N GLU A 46 14.56 11.59 14.02
CA GLU A 46 13.17 11.60 13.53
C GLU A 46 13.02 10.75 12.24
N LEU A 47 14.02 10.76 11.36
CA LEU A 47 14.05 9.93 10.16
C LEU A 47 14.14 8.43 10.51
N ALA A 48 14.96 8.07 11.50
CA ALA A 48 15.08 6.69 11.97
C ALA A 48 13.78 6.20 12.61
N GLU A 49 13.16 7.00 13.47
CA GLU A 49 11.88 6.67 14.09
C GLU A 49 10.76 6.51 13.04
N GLN A 50 10.76 7.36 12.01
CA GLN A 50 9.81 7.28 10.91
C GLN A 50 10.04 6.05 10.00
N ALA A 51 11.29 5.60 9.84
CA ALA A 51 11.61 4.37 9.12
C ALA A 51 11.13 3.12 9.88
N ASP A 52 11.30 3.09 11.20
CA ASP A 52 10.94 1.94 12.04
C ASP A 52 9.43 1.84 12.30
N LYS A 53 8.76 2.97 12.55
CA LYS A 53 7.33 3.03 12.89
C LYS A 53 6.45 3.45 11.72
N GLY A 54 7.05 3.69 10.55
CA GLY A 54 6.33 4.09 9.36
C GLY A 54 5.28 3.05 9.00
N GLU A 55 4.05 3.50 8.79
CA GLU A 55 2.97 2.72 8.18
C GLU A 55 2.90 3.11 6.69
N PRO A 56 3.80 2.58 5.83
CA PRO A 56 3.88 2.98 4.43
C PRO A 56 2.54 2.81 3.72
N GLU A 57 1.73 1.83 4.09
CA GLU A 57 0.40 1.58 3.55
C GLU A 57 -0.62 2.69 3.83
N LYS A 58 -0.39 3.53 4.85
CA LYS A 58 -1.23 4.70 5.19
C LYS A 58 -0.68 6.01 4.63
N GLY A 59 0.57 6.01 4.16
CA GLY A 59 1.22 7.15 3.53
C GLY A 59 0.75 7.42 2.09
N ARG A 60 1.07 8.60 1.55
CA ARG A 60 0.80 8.92 0.13
C ARG A 60 1.94 8.41 -0.72
N TRP A 61 1.74 7.30 -1.42
CA TRP A 61 2.78 6.76 -2.26
C TRP A 61 3.05 7.64 -3.49
N SER A 62 4.32 7.99 -3.66
CA SER A 62 4.85 8.57 -4.88
C SER A 62 4.86 7.56 -6.02
N GLN A 63 5.05 8.05 -7.25
CA GLN A 63 5.18 7.17 -8.41
C GLN A 63 6.41 6.26 -8.28
N LEU A 64 7.50 6.76 -7.68
CA LEU A 64 8.70 5.98 -7.40
C LEU A 64 8.38 4.86 -6.40
N GLU A 65 7.68 5.18 -5.31
CA GLU A 65 7.30 4.20 -4.27
C GLU A 65 6.40 3.09 -4.84
N GLN A 66 5.47 3.44 -5.73
CA GLN A 66 4.65 2.45 -6.45
C GLN A 66 5.48 1.53 -7.36
N LEU A 67 6.49 2.07 -8.04
CA LEU A 67 7.39 1.30 -8.90
C LEU A 67 8.32 0.42 -8.08
N THR A 68 8.88 0.92 -6.98
CA THR A 68 9.72 0.17 -6.05
C THR A 68 8.95 -1.00 -5.45
N ALA A 69 7.71 -0.79 -5.00
CA ALA A 69 6.87 -1.88 -4.52
C ALA A 69 6.58 -2.92 -5.61
N ALA A 70 6.36 -2.49 -6.86
CA ALA A 70 6.18 -3.43 -7.98
C ALA A 70 7.44 -4.26 -8.26
N LEU A 71 8.62 -3.65 -8.11
CA LEU A 71 9.89 -4.36 -8.22
C LEU A 71 10.05 -5.39 -7.09
N VAL A 72 9.76 -5.02 -5.84
CA VAL A 72 9.78 -5.95 -4.69
C VAL A 72 8.81 -7.12 -4.91
N ASP A 73 7.59 -6.84 -5.37
CA ASP A 73 6.59 -7.86 -5.68
C ASP A 73 7.09 -8.82 -6.79
N GLY A 74 7.75 -8.27 -7.82
CA GLY A 74 8.39 -9.04 -8.90
C GLY A 74 9.50 -9.95 -8.40
N VAL A 75 10.40 -9.44 -7.55
CA VAL A 75 11.49 -10.22 -6.95
C VAL A 75 10.95 -11.36 -6.09
N ARG A 76 9.97 -11.08 -5.21
CA ARG A 76 9.31 -12.11 -4.39
C ARG A 76 8.66 -13.20 -5.25
N ARG A 77 8.05 -12.82 -6.37
CA ARG A 77 7.45 -13.78 -7.31
C ARG A 77 8.50 -14.67 -7.96
N VAL A 78 9.64 -14.13 -8.35
CA VAL A 78 10.78 -14.90 -8.91
C VAL A 78 11.32 -15.87 -7.88
N GLU A 79 11.58 -15.40 -6.65
CA GLU A 79 12.03 -16.24 -5.54
C GLU A 79 11.05 -17.40 -5.29
N TYR A 80 9.75 -17.11 -5.23
CA TYR A 80 8.73 -18.14 -5.10
C TYR A 80 8.77 -19.18 -6.22
N VAL A 81 8.92 -18.75 -7.48
CA VAL A 81 9.03 -19.69 -8.62
C VAL A 81 10.25 -20.60 -8.46
N LEU A 82 11.39 -20.03 -8.04
CA LEU A 82 12.61 -20.79 -7.80
C LEU A 82 12.41 -21.80 -6.66
N ILE A 83 11.78 -21.40 -5.54
CA ILE A 83 11.46 -22.33 -4.45
C ILE A 83 10.55 -23.45 -4.96
N CYS A 84 9.48 -23.13 -5.68
CA CYS A 84 8.56 -24.13 -6.21
C CYS A 84 9.21 -25.09 -7.21
N ALA A 85 10.15 -24.62 -8.03
CA ALA A 85 10.89 -25.46 -8.97
C ALA A 85 11.84 -26.43 -8.26
N ASN A 86 12.33 -26.06 -7.07
CA ASN A 86 13.27 -26.86 -6.27
C ASN A 86 12.62 -27.59 -5.09
N THR A 87 11.29 -27.56 -4.98
CA THR A 87 10.54 -28.24 -3.92
C THR A 87 9.69 -29.35 -4.53
N GLU A 88 9.56 -30.46 -3.82
CA GLU A 88 8.67 -31.56 -4.24
C GLU A 88 7.23 -31.07 -4.43
N LYS A 89 6.54 -31.66 -5.42
CA LYS A 89 5.12 -31.36 -5.67
C LYS A 89 4.30 -31.65 -4.41
N GLY A 90 3.49 -30.68 -3.99
CA GLY A 90 2.65 -30.76 -2.80
C GLY A 90 3.27 -30.17 -1.53
N LYS A 91 4.57 -29.84 -1.54
CA LYS A 91 5.26 -29.16 -0.44
C LYS A 91 5.57 -27.70 -0.74
N GLN A 92 5.09 -27.17 -1.86
CA GLN A 92 5.36 -25.78 -2.25
C GLN A 92 4.73 -24.79 -1.26
N PRO A 93 5.42 -23.68 -0.95
CA PRO A 93 4.86 -22.62 -0.12
C PRO A 93 3.67 -21.95 -0.82
N GLN A 94 2.96 -21.09 -0.09
CA GLN A 94 1.96 -20.23 -0.71
C GLN A 94 2.65 -19.10 -1.51
N PRO A 95 2.03 -18.63 -2.60
CA PRO A 95 2.52 -17.44 -3.30
C PRO A 95 2.64 -16.26 -2.34
N PRO A 96 3.70 -15.44 -2.45
CA PRO A 96 3.85 -14.25 -1.62
C PRO A 96 2.72 -13.26 -1.91
N ASP A 97 2.26 -12.61 -0.86
CA ASP A 97 1.30 -11.52 -1.01
C ASP A 97 1.99 -10.27 -1.59
N PRO A 98 1.31 -9.50 -2.45
CA PRO A 98 1.81 -8.21 -2.89
C PRO A 98 2.01 -7.27 -1.70
N THR A 99 2.99 -6.39 -1.82
CA THR A 99 3.21 -5.31 -0.87
C THR A 99 1.93 -4.47 -0.75
N PRO A 100 1.40 -4.26 0.47
CA PRO A 100 0.21 -3.43 0.68
C PRO A 100 0.45 -2.02 0.15
N ARG A 101 -0.48 -1.52 -0.68
CA ARG A 101 -0.37 -0.19 -1.29
C ARG A 101 -1.52 0.69 -0.80
N PRO A 102 -1.32 2.00 -0.63
CA PRO A 102 -2.39 2.93 -0.31
C PRO A 102 -3.50 2.85 -1.36
N GLY A 103 -4.75 2.66 -0.91
CA GLY A 103 -5.91 2.51 -1.78
C GLY A 103 -6.06 1.13 -2.45
N ALA A 104 -5.05 0.26 -2.41
CA ALA A 104 -5.19 -1.13 -2.81
C ALA A 104 -5.72 -1.93 -1.61
N LYS A 105 -6.94 -2.46 -1.74
CA LYS A 105 -7.50 -3.33 -0.70
C LYS A 105 -6.66 -4.61 -0.61
N ALA A 106 -6.36 -5.03 0.62
CA ALA A 106 -5.75 -6.33 0.86
C ALA A 106 -6.57 -7.43 0.17
N ARG A 107 -5.90 -8.50 -0.30
CA ARG A 107 -6.57 -9.64 -0.89
C ARG A 107 -7.58 -10.19 0.12
N ALA A 108 -8.84 -10.32 -0.29
CA ALA A 108 -9.88 -10.85 0.58
C ALA A 108 -9.44 -12.21 1.12
N ALA A 109 -9.48 -12.37 2.45
CA ALA A 109 -9.18 -13.65 3.08
C ALA A 109 -10.09 -14.72 2.48
N LYS A 110 -9.53 -15.91 2.19
CA LYS A 110 -10.36 -17.03 1.74
C LYS A 110 -11.40 -17.31 2.82
N PRO A 111 -12.70 -17.38 2.48
CA PRO A 111 -13.71 -17.70 3.47
C PRO A 111 -13.39 -19.07 4.08
N LYS A 112 -13.34 -19.13 5.41
CA LYS A 112 -13.28 -20.41 6.12
C LYS A 112 -14.63 -21.09 5.92
N LEU A 113 -14.60 -22.36 5.51
CA LEU A 113 -15.82 -23.17 5.41
C LEU A 113 -16.46 -23.24 6.80
N ASN A 114 -17.76 -22.94 6.89
CA ASN A 114 -18.51 -23.27 8.09
C ASN A 114 -18.79 -24.78 8.13
N ASP A 115 -19.19 -25.29 9.30
CA ASP A 115 -19.33 -26.74 9.51
C ASP A 115 -20.34 -27.39 8.55
N GLU A 116 -21.42 -26.69 8.22
CA GLU A 116 -22.43 -27.13 7.24
C GLU A 116 -21.86 -27.25 5.81
N GLN A 117 -21.05 -26.26 5.39
CA GLN A 117 -20.39 -26.27 4.09
C GLN A 117 -19.31 -27.35 4.01
N ALA A 118 -18.59 -27.59 5.11
CA ALA A 118 -17.60 -28.66 5.21
C ALA A 118 -18.26 -30.03 5.10
N GLU A 119 -19.39 -30.25 5.78
CA GLU A 119 -20.14 -31.50 5.75
C GLU A 119 -20.78 -31.75 4.38
N ARG A 120 -21.28 -30.69 3.72
CA ARG A 120 -21.77 -30.77 2.33
C ARG A 120 -20.65 -31.15 1.36
N LEU A 121 -19.48 -30.53 1.48
CA LEU A 121 -18.29 -30.89 0.69
C LEU A 121 -17.86 -32.34 0.95
N PHE A 122 -17.90 -32.78 2.19
CA PHE A 122 -17.56 -34.15 2.58
C PHE A 122 -18.50 -35.16 1.93
N ARG A 123 -19.81 -34.90 1.89
CA ARG A 123 -20.79 -35.76 1.18
C ARG A 123 -20.52 -35.80 -0.32
N ILE A 124 -20.22 -34.66 -0.94
CA ILE A 124 -19.92 -34.59 -2.38
C ILE A 124 -18.65 -35.38 -2.73
N ILE A 125 -17.58 -35.23 -1.94
CA ILE A 125 -16.29 -35.91 -2.19
C ILE A 125 -16.41 -37.42 -2.01
N ASN A 126 -17.21 -37.88 -1.03
CA ASN A 126 -17.38 -39.30 -0.73
C ASN A 126 -18.54 -39.96 -1.52
N GLY A 127 -19.04 -39.33 -2.58
CA GLY A 127 -20.04 -39.92 -3.46
C GLY A 127 -21.46 -39.99 -2.89
N GLY A 128 -21.75 -39.24 -1.83
CA GLY A 128 -23.09 -39.07 -1.27
C GLY A 128 -23.92 -38.09 -2.10
N ALA A 129 -24.18 -38.42 -3.37
CA ALA A 129 -25.18 -37.77 -4.20
C ALA A 129 -26.29 -38.78 -4.50
N ALA A 130 -27.35 -38.71 -3.70
CA ALA A 130 -28.72 -39.04 -4.07
C ALA A 130 -29.60 -37.89 -3.57
#